data_AF-A0A644XS79-F1
#
_entry.id   AF-A0A644XS79-F1
#
_cell.length_a   1.000
_cell.length_b   1.000
_cell.length_c   1.000
_cell.angle_alpha   90.00
_cell.angle_beta   90.00
_cell.angle_gamma   90.00
#
_symmetry.space_group_name_H-M   'P 1'
#
loop_
_entity.id
_entity.type
_entity.pdbx_description
1 polymer ?
#
loop_
_entity_poly.entity_id
_entity_poly.type
_entity_poly.pdbx_seq_one_letter_code
_entity_poly.pdbx_strand_id
1 'polypeptide(L)'
;MWTILIIVIGLAIGAVTMIRNRDIAYGLVIIWAYAGILIKHMSEDGFAGQYSGIITTVIACIVLMGVAIGYVLFAKKQAPPILK
;
A
#
# COMPACT_ATOMS: atom_id res chain seq x y z
N MET A 1 -15.76 -10.38 6.09
CA MET A 1 -15.86 -9.11 5.35
C MET A 1 -15.19 -7.93 6.06
N TRP A 2 -15.23 -7.85 7.41
CA TRP A 2 -14.66 -6.74 8.17
C TRP A 2 -13.16 -6.45 7.89
N THR A 3 -12.33 -7.49 7.71
CA THR A 3 -10.90 -7.36 7.40
C THR A 3 -10.62 -6.58 6.11
N ILE A 4 -11.42 -6.83 5.07
CA ILE A 4 -11.30 -6.13 3.78
C ILE A 4 -11.57 -4.64 3.97
N LEU A 5 -12.58 -4.31 4.78
CA LEU A 5 -13.00 -2.94 5.03
C LEU A 5 -11.89 -2.15 5.73
N ILE A 6 -11.22 -2.76 6.71
CA ILE A 6 -10.06 -2.15 7.38
C ILE A 6 -8.88 -1.96 6.42
N ILE A 7 -8.59 -2.97 5.58
CA ILE A 7 -7.50 -2.87 4.59
C ILE A 7 -7.76 -1.71 3.64
N VAL A 8 -8.98 -1.58 3.11
CA VAL A 8 -9.36 -0.49 2.19
C VAL A 8 -9.29 0.88 2.87
N ILE A 9 -9.78 1.01 4.09
CA ILE A 9 -9.69 2.27 4.85
C ILE A 9 -8.22 2.64 5.11
N GLY A 10 -7.41 1.66 5.54
CA GLY A 10 -5.97 1.86 5.76
C GLY A 10 -5.25 2.30 4.48
N LEU A 11 -5.64 1.75 3.32
CA LEU A 11 -5.05 2.11 2.02
C LEU A 11 -5.40 3.55 1.68
N ALA A 12 -6.67 3.93 1.83
CA ALA A 12 -7.13 5.27 1.52
C ALA A 12 -6.41 6.32 2.39
N ILE A 13 -6.31 6.09 3.70
CA ILE A 13 -5.61 6.99 4.62
C ILE A 13 -4.12 7.04 4.27
N GLY A 14 -3.49 5.88 4.06
CA GLY A 14 -2.07 5.78 3.71
C GLY A 14 -1.74 6.48 2.41
N ALA A 15 -2.53 6.25 1.36
CA ALA A 15 -2.35 6.86 0.04
C ALA A 15 -2.56 8.38 0.10
N VAL A 16 -3.64 8.86 0.73
CA VAL A 16 -3.91 10.29 0.87
C VAL A 16 -2.79 10.99 1.65
N THR A 17 -2.35 10.40 2.76
CA THR A 17 -1.28 10.96 3.59
C THR A 17 0.04 10.98 2.83
N MET A 18 0.39 9.88 2.15
CA MET A 18 1.62 9.78 1.36
C MET A 18 1.65 10.79 0.21
N ILE A 19 0.55 10.94 -0.53
CA ILE A 19 0.46 11.90 -1.65
C ILE A 19 0.51 13.34 -1.13
N ARG A 20 -0.22 13.65 -0.05
CA ARG A 20 -0.30 15.00 0.52
C ARG A 20 1.03 15.45 1.11
N ASN A 21 1.73 14.56 1.82
CA ASN A 21 3.03 14.85 2.43
C ASN A 21 4.22 14.62 1.47
N ARG A 22 3.97 14.02 0.30
CA ARG A 22 5.00 13.49 -0.63
C ARG A 22 6.07 12.64 0.06
N ASP A 23 5.67 11.95 1.13
CA ASP A 23 6.57 11.17 1.95
C ASP A 23 6.51 9.71 1.53
N ILE A 24 7.56 9.27 0.83
CA ILE A 24 7.68 7.92 0.31
C ILE A 24 7.93 6.91 1.43
N ALA A 25 8.55 7.32 2.54
CA ALA A 25 8.77 6.44 3.68
C ALA A 25 7.42 6.00 4.27
N TYR A 26 6.43 6.90 4.28
CA TYR A 26 5.06 6.59 4.72
C TYR A 26 4.38 5.54 3.83
N GLY A 27 4.54 5.65 2.51
CA GLY A 27 4.05 4.65 1.56
C GLY A 27 4.71 3.29 1.75
N LEU A 28 6.01 3.27 2.07
CA LEU A 28 6.78 2.05 2.30
C LEU A 28 6.33 1.32 3.58
N VAL A 29 5.98 2.06 4.64
CA VAL A 29 5.43 1.50 5.88
C VAL A 29 4.10 0.78 5.62
N ILE A 30 3.22 1.35 4.78
CA ILE A 30 1.95 0.72 4.40
C ILE A 30 2.20 -0.59 3.64
N ILE A 31 3.16 -0.59 2.70
CA ILE A 31 3.54 -1.80 1.95
C ILE A 31 4.06 -2.88 2.91
N TRP A 32 4.90 -2.51 3.87
CA TRP A 32 5.43 -3.44 4.86
C TRP A 32 4.33 -4.02 5.76
N ALA A 33 3.38 -3.19 6.21
CA ALA A 33 2.24 -3.64 7.00
C ALA A 33 1.38 -4.67 6.23
N TYR A 34 1.09 -4.41 4.95
CA TYR A 34 0.35 -5.34 4.09
C TYR A 34 1.11 -6.62 3.78
N ALA A 35 2.43 -6.55 3.61
CA ALA A 35 3.27 -7.75 3.49
C ALA A 35 3.18 -8.63 4.74
N GLY A 36 3.18 -8.02 5.95
CA GLY A 36 2.98 -8.75 7.20
C GLY A 36 1.63 -9.47 7.28
N ILE A 37 0.55 -8.83 6.80
CA ILE A 37 -0.78 -9.46 6.70
C ILE A 37 -0.73 -10.66 5.74
N LEU A 38 -0.07 -10.49 4.59
CA LEU A 38 0.02 -11.53 3.57
C LEU A 38 0.78 -12.77 4.06
N ILE A 39 1.92 -12.57 4.72
CA ILE A 39 2.73 -13.66 5.31
C ILE A 39 1.87 -14.45 6.30
N LYS A 40 1.10 -13.77 7.16
CA LYS A 40 0.25 -14.41 8.16
C LYS A 40 -0.92 -15.20 7.56
N HIS A 41 -1.44 -14.77 6.41
CA HIS A 41 -2.54 -15.47 5.72
C HIS A 41 -2.06 -16.63 4.84
N MET A 42 -0.78 -16.62 4.46
CA MET A 42 -0.17 -17.64 3.60
C MET A 42 0.54 -18.74 4.39
N SER A 43 0.86 -18.51 5.68
CA SER A 43 1.43 -19.52 6.57
C SER A 43 0.47 -20.69 6.83
N GLU A 44 1.01 -21.91 6.86
CA GLU A 44 0.27 -23.16 7.12
C GLU A 44 -0.42 -23.16 8.50
N ASP A 45 0.22 -22.58 9.52
CA ASP A 45 -0.34 -22.40 10.88
C ASP A 45 -1.39 -21.26 10.99
N GLY A 46 -1.61 -20.49 9.92
CA GLY A 46 -2.49 -19.32 9.94
C GLY A 46 -3.89 -19.65 9.47
N PHE A 47 -4.07 -19.67 8.15
CA PHE A 47 -5.36 -19.90 7.50
C PHE A 47 -5.29 -20.87 6.32
N ALA A 48 -4.11 -21.43 6.02
CA ALA A 48 -3.87 -22.38 4.92
C ALA A 48 -4.47 -21.94 3.57
N GLY A 49 -4.50 -20.63 3.29
CA GLY A 49 -5.07 -20.10 2.05
C GLY A 49 -6.61 -20.14 1.94
N GLN A 50 -7.34 -20.50 3.01
CA GLN A 50 -8.81 -20.53 2.98
C GLN A 50 -9.46 -19.17 2.67
N TYR A 51 -8.77 -18.07 2.98
CA TYR A 51 -9.24 -16.72 2.73
C TYR A 51 -8.57 -16.09 1.52
N SER A 52 -8.61 -16.79 0.38
CA SER A 52 -8.03 -16.34 -0.90
C SER A 52 -8.50 -14.93 -1.30
N GLY A 53 -9.74 -14.56 -0.99
CA GLY A 53 -10.26 -13.20 -1.26
C GLY A 53 -9.56 -12.07 -0.46
N ILE A 54 -9.04 -12.34 0.74
CA ILE A 54 -8.27 -11.35 1.50
C ILE A 54 -6.87 -11.22 0.89
N ILE A 55 -6.26 -12.35 0.51
CA ILE A 55 -4.93 -12.39 -0.10
C ILE A 55 -4.92 -11.59 -1.41
N THR A 56 -5.86 -11.85 -2.32
CA THR A 56 -5.94 -11.11 -3.60
C THR A 56 -6.18 -9.63 -3.39
N THR A 57 -7.03 -9.26 -2.42
CA THR A 57 -7.28 -7.85 -2.08
C THR A 57 -6.03 -7.16 -1.55
N VAL A 58 -5.29 -7.79 -0.63
CA VAL A 58 -4.04 -7.25 -0.08
C VAL A 58 -2.99 -7.07 -1.17
N ILE A 59 -2.85 -8.05 -2.07
CA ILE A 59 -1.92 -7.95 -3.21
C ILE A 59 -2.31 -6.77 -4.11
N ALA A 60 -3.58 -6.65 -4.47
CA ALA A 60 -4.07 -5.54 -5.28
C ALA A 60 -3.79 -4.18 -4.60
N CYS A 61 -4.02 -4.08 -3.28
CA CYS A 61 -3.70 -2.89 -2.50
C CYS A 61 -2.21 -2.55 -2.49
N ILE A 62 -1.32 -3.54 -2.35
CA ILE A 62 0.14 -3.33 -2.41
C ILE A 62 0.55 -2.81 -3.80
N VAL A 63 0.03 -3.40 -4.88
CA VAL A 63 0.33 -2.98 -6.26
C VAL A 63 -0.15 -1.54 -6.48
N LEU A 64 -1.39 -1.21 -6.08
CA LEU A 64 -1.92 0.15 -6.17
C LEU A 64 -1.06 1.15 -5.39
N MET A 65 -0.60 0.79 -4.20
CA MET A 65 0.29 1.64 -3.40
C MET A 65 1.65 1.83 -4.10
N GLY A 66 2.20 0.78 -4.71
CA GLY A 66 3.42 0.87 -5.52
C GLY A 66 3.29 1.81 -6.71
N VAL A 67 2.14 1.77 -7.41
CA VAL A 67 1.83 2.70 -8.51
C VAL A 67 1.70 4.13 -7.99
N ALA A 68 1.02 4.35 -6.86
CA ALA A 68 0.91 5.66 -6.25
C ALA A 68 2.28 6.23 -5.84
N ILE A 69 3.18 5.38 -5.31
CA ILE A 69 4.56 5.76 -5.01
C ILE A 69 5.31 6.18 -6.27
N GLY A 70 5.21 5.38 -7.33
CA GLY A 70 5.78 5.70 -8.64
C GLY A 70 5.29 7.05 -9.14
N TYR A 71 3.98 7.30 -9.11
CA TYR A 71 3.37 8.57 -9.51
C TYR A 71 3.93 9.76 -8.72
N VAL A 72 4.01 9.66 -7.39
CA VAL A 72 4.58 10.71 -6.53
C VAL A 72 6.05 10.98 -6.86
N LEU A 73 6.84 9.93 -7.14
CA LEU A 73 8.24 10.03 -7.55
C LEU A 73 8.39 10.74 -8.92
N PHE A 74 7.59 10.37 -9.92
CA PHE A 74 7.60 11.02 -11.23
C PHE A 74 7.12 12.47 -11.15
N ALA A 75 6.08 12.76 -10.37
CA ALA A 75 5.57 14.11 -10.15
C ALA A 75 6.60 15.02 -9.45
N LYS A 76 7.39 14.48 -8.51
CA LYS A 76 8.50 15.23 -7.88
C LYS A 76 9.60 15.57 -8.89
N LYS A 77 9.84 14.69 -9.87
CA LYS A 77 10.85 14.88 -10.93
C LYS A 77 10.45 15.94 -11.97
N GLN A 78 9.16 16.25 -12.09
CA GLN A 78 8.61 17.24 -13.03
C GLN A 78 8.52 18.66 -12.46
N ALA A 79 8.88 18.90 -11.19
CA ALA A 79 9.02 20.27 -10.71
C ALA A 79 10.18 20.93 -11.48
N PRO A 80 9.92 21.92 -12.35
CA PRO A 80 10.98 22.57 -13.11
C PRO A 80 11.99 23.18 -12.11
N PRO A 81 13.30 23.17 -12.43
CA PRO A 81 14.25 23.95 -11.67
C PRO A 81 13.83 25.41 -11.83
N ILE A 82 13.16 25.96 -10.82
CA ILE A 82 12.95 27.40 -10.72
C ILE A 82 14.35 28.00 -10.74
N LEU A 83 14.63 28.78 -11.78
CA LEU A 83 15.87 29.50 -11.99
C LEU A 83 16.37 30.07 -10.66
N LYS A 84 17.59 29.67 -10.27
CA LYS A 84 18.44 30.46 -9.39
C LYS A 84 19.48 31.15 -10.25
#